data_AF-A0A7C5H9A8-F1
#
_entry.id   AF-A0A7C5H9A8-F1
#
_cell.length_a   1.000
_cell.length_b   1.000
_cell.length_c   1.000
_cell.angle_alpha   90.00
_cell.angle_beta   90.00
_cell.angle_gamma   90.00
#
_symmetry.space_group_name_H-M   'P 1'
#
loop_
_entity.id
_entity.type
_entity.pdbx_description
1 polymer ?
#
loop_
_entity_poly.entity_id
_entity_poly.type
_entity_poly.pdbx_seq_one_letter_code
_entity_poly.pdbx_strand_id
1 'polypeptide(L)'
;MQKVTIKAYAVKHKLSMFNVMKMIKSGTVKSEEVEEEGKKVHYILLDDKTEEEVARSIIPLEAKQDVSLHEQVKHLTQELAKLREEVALLKRSLLEKDQ
;
A
#
# COMPACT_ATOMS: atom_id res chain seq x y z
N MET A 1 -11.42 11.36 -25.61
CA MET A 1 -10.37 10.53 -24.98
C MET A 1 -9.06 11.28 -25.05
N GLN A 2 -8.41 11.49 -23.90
CA GLN A 2 -7.14 12.20 -23.83
C GLN A 2 -6.00 11.18 -23.73
N LYS A 3 -4.93 11.35 -24.52
CA LYS A 3 -3.71 10.54 -24.43
C LYS A 3 -2.72 11.21 -23.50
N VAL A 4 -2.18 10.47 -22.54
CA VAL A 4 -1.13 10.96 -21.63
C VAL A 4 0.01 9.97 -21.58
N THR A 5 1.24 10.45 -21.42
CA THR A 5 2.39 9.56 -21.23
C THR A 5 2.32 8.86 -19.87
N ILE A 6 2.98 7.71 -19.74
CA ILE A 6 3.15 7.03 -18.45
C ILE A 6 3.65 7.98 -17.36
N LYS A 7 4.59 8.87 -17.71
CA LYS A 7 5.16 9.85 -16.77
C LYS A 7 4.12 10.86 -16.30
N ALA A 8 3.35 11.44 -17.22
CA ALA A 8 2.30 12.39 -16.88
C ALA A 8 1.21 11.74 -16.00
N TYR A 9 0.83 10.50 -16.32
CA TYR A 9 -0.13 9.74 -15.53
C TYR A 9 0.37 9.43 -14.12
N ALA A 10 1.62 8.99 -13.99
CA ALA A 10 2.26 8.72 -12.72
C ALA A 10 2.25 9.95 -11.80
N VAL A 11 2.59 11.14 -12.35
CA VAL A 11 2.57 12.40 -11.59
C VAL A 11 1.14 12.78 -11.20
N LYS A 12 0.18 12.70 -12.12
CA LYS A 12 -1.24 13.04 -11.88
C LYS A 12 -1.83 12.24 -10.72
N HIS A 13 -1.53 10.94 -10.67
CA HIS A 13 -2.11 10.00 -9.69
C HIS A 13 -1.19 9.72 -8.49
N LYS A 14 -0.05 10.40 -8.38
CA LYS A 14 0.97 10.16 -7.33
C LYS A 14 1.40 8.68 -7.26
N LEU A 15 1.46 8.02 -8.41
CA LEU A 15 1.89 6.63 -8.56
C LEU A 15 3.33 6.55 -9.04
N SER A 16 4.03 5.47 -8.69
CA SER A 16 5.31 5.17 -9.33
C SER A 16 5.07 4.70 -10.78
N MET A 17 6.01 4.99 -11.69
CA MET A 17 5.96 4.46 -13.06
C MET A 17 5.84 2.93 -13.10
N PHE A 18 6.42 2.24 -12.12
CA PHE A 18 6.30 0.78 -11.98
C PHE A 18 4.86 0.34 -11.71
N ASN A 19 4.14 1.03 -10.82
CA ASN A 19 2.73 0.75 -10.54
C ASN A 19 1.87 1.02 -11.77
N VAL A 20 2.14 2.13 -12.48
CA VAL A 20 1.45 2.43 -13.74
C VAL A 20 1.68 1.33 -14.77
N MET A 21 2.91 0.82 -14.91
CA MET A 21 3.18 -0.31 -15.80
C MET A 21 2.48 -1.61 -15.39
N LYS A 22 2.35 -1.88 -14.07
CA LYS A 22 1.54 -3.00 -13.59
C LYS A 22 0.09 -2.86 -14.00
N MET A 23 -0.48 -1.66 -13.86
CA MET A 23 -1.88 -1.36 -14.22
C MET A 23 -2.15 -1.50 -15.72
N ILE A 24 -1.17 -1.12 -16.55
CA ILE A 24 -1.23 -1.36 -18.00
C ILE A 24 -1.24 -2.87 -18.29
N LYS A 25 -0.32 -3.62 -17.68
CA LYS A 25 -0.22 -5.08 -17.88
C LYS A 25 -1.44 -5.85 -17.37
N SER A 26 -2.08 -5.39 -16.30
CA SER A 26 -3.32 -5.99 -15.77
C SER A 26 -4.57 -5.57 -16.55
N GLY A 27 -4.46 -4.65 -17.51
CA GLY A 27 -5.61 -4.13 -18.27
C GLY A 27 -6.50 -3.19 -17.47
N THR A 28 -6.09 -2.80 -16.25
CA THR A 28 -6.80 -1.83 -15.40
C THR A 28 -6.81 -0.44 -16.04
N VAL A 29 -5.77 -0.11 -16.80
CA VAL A 29 -5.65 1.15 -17.53
C VAL A 29 -5.46 0.83 -19.01
N LYS A 30 -6.29 1.43 -19.85
CA LYS A 30 -6.16 1.31 -21.32
C LYS A 30 -4.91 2.05 -21.78
N SER A 31 -4.10 1.39 -22.60
CA SER A 31 -2.91 1.98 -23.18
C SER A 31 -2.76 1.62 -24.64
N GLU A 32 -2.02 2.46 -25.36
CA GLU A 32 -1.65 2.28 -26.76
C GLU A 32 -0.12 2.38 -26.86
N GLU A 33 0.49 1.47 -27.60
CA GLU A 33 1.89 1.55 -27.96
C GLU A 33 1.98 2.18 -29.35
N VAL A 34 2.65 3.32 -29.45
CA VAL A 34 2.86 4.05 -30.69
C VAL A 34 4.36 4.11 -30.95
N GLU A 35 4.76 3.82 -32.19
CA GLU A 35 6.14 3.96 -32.61
C GLU A 35 6.36 5.39 -33.15
N GLU A 36 7.06 6.21 -32.37
CA GLU A 36 7.43 7.58 -32.73
C GLU A 36 8.96 7.65 -32.85
N GLU A 37 9.47 8.14 -33.98
CA GLU A 37 10.91 8.32 -34.22
C GLU A 37 11.76 7.04 -34.01
N GLY A 38 11.19 5.86 -34.34
CA GLY A 38 11.84 4.56 -34.14
C GLY A 38 11.94 4.14 -32.66
N LYS A 39 11.23 4.82 -31.76
CA LYS A 39 11.11 4.47 -30.35
C LYS A 39 9.66 4.10 -30.03
N LYS A 40 9.51 3.02 -29.27
CA LYS A 40 8.22 2.57 -28.75
C LYS A 40 7.82 3.44 -27.56
N VAL A 41 6.74 4.19 -27.71
CA VAL A 41 6.17 5.06 -26.67
C VAL A 41 4.82 4.51 -26.25
N HIS A 42 4.65 4.30 -24.94
CA HIS A 42 3.37 3.87 -24.38
C HIS A 42 2.58 5.08 -23.89
N TYR A 43 1.39 5.26 -24.46
CA TYR A 43 0.41 6.25 -24.06
C TYR A 43 -0.74 5.59 -23.29
N ILE A 44 -1.22 6.28 -22.27
CA ILE A 44 -2.40 5.90 -21.48
C ILE A 44 -3.59 6.67 -22.02
N LEU A 45 -4.68 5.94 -22.25
CA LEU A 45 -5.95 6.47 -22.73
C LEU A 45 -6.83 6.81 -21.52
N LEU A 46 -7.02 8.10 -21.26
CA LEU A 46 -7.92 8.58 -20.22
C LEU A 46 -9.37 8.53 -20.71
N ASP A 47 -10.17 7.82 -19.93
CA ASP A 47 -11.64 7.77 -19.98
C ASP A 47 -12.14 8.09 -18.56
N ASP A 48 -13.14 8.97 -18.44
CA ASP A 48 -13.60 9.51 -17.16
C ASP A 48 -14.04 8.38 -16.20
N LYS A 49 -14.62 7.30 -16.75
CA LYS A 49 -15.02 6.11 -15.99
C LYS A 49 -13.82 5.37 -15.40
N THR A 50 -12.80 5.12 -16.21
CA THR A 50 -11.58 4.43 -15.76
C THR A 50 -10.82 5.29 -14.76
N GLU A 51 -10.84 6.62 -14.93
CA GLU A 51 -10.18 7.55 -14.02
C GLU A 51 -10.80 7.54 -12.62
N GLU A 52 -12.14 7.48 -12.52
CA GLU A 52 -12.83 7.31 -11.24
C GLU A 52 -12.51 5.96 -10.56
N GLU A 53 -12.50 4.85 -11.32
CA GLU A 53 -12.17 3.52 -10.79
C GLU A 53 -10.72 3.45 -10.29
N VAL A 54 -9.79 4.06 -11.01
CA VAL A 54 -8.40 4.18 -10.58
C VAL A 54 -8.30 5.03 -9.31
N ALA A 55 -8.96 6.19 -9.27
CA ALA A 55 -8.92 7.05 -8.09
C ALA A 55 -9.46 6.35 -6.83
N ARG A 56 -10.46 5.48 -6.97
CA ARG A 56 -11.02 4.68 -5.86
C ARG A 56 -10.13 3.50 -5.45
N SER A 57 -9.38 2.92 -6.40
CA SER A 57 -8.51 1.75 -6.14
C SER A 57 -7.10 2.13 -5.69
N ILE A 58 -6.69 3.39 -5.88
CA ILE A 58 -5.50 3.94 -5.24
C ILE A 58 -5.83 4.09 -3.76
N ILE A 59 -5.48 3.08 -2.97
CA ILE A 59 -5.40 3.21 -1.52
C ILE A 59 -4.48 4.41 -1.28
N PRO A 60 -4.95 5.50 -0.66
CA PRO A 60 -4.07 6.57 -0.24
C PRO A 60 -2.95 5.91 0.55
N LEU A 61 -1.70 6.13 0.15
CA LEU A 61 -0.60 5.97 1.08
C LEU A 61 -0.89 6.98 2.19
N GLU A 62 -1.69 6.58 3.17
CA GLU A 62 -1.77 7.24 4.45
C GLU A 62 -0.33 7.46 4.83
N ALA A 63 0.03 8.72 5.08
CA ALA A 63 1.30 9.06 5.67
C ALA A 63 1.40 8.15 6.89
N LYS A 64 2.20 7.09 6.78
CA LYS A 64 2.46 6.18 7.89
C LYS A 64 2.87 7.12 9.00
N GLN A 65 2.09 7.18 10.07
CA GLN A 65 2.58 7.78 11.29
C GLN A 65 3.87 7.02 11.59
N ASP A 66 5.01 7.68 11.38
CA ASP A 66 6.35 7.11 11.53
C ASP A 66 6.61 6.88 13.02
N VAL A 67 5.88 5.95 13.63
CA VAL A 67 6.37 5.26 14.80
C VAL A 67 7.30 4.20 14.23
N SER A 68 8.59 4.44 14.39
CA SER A 68 9.62 3.56 13.83
C SER A 68 9.31 2.10 14.19
N LEU A 69 9.61 1.15 13.31
CA LEU A 69 9.44 -0.28 13.61
C LEU A 69 10.11 -0.66 14.96
N HIS A 70 11.18 0.05 15.31
CA HIS A 70 11.86 -0.08 16.59
C HIS A 70 10.98 0.31 17.79
N GLU A 71 10.24 1.42 17.72
CA GLU A 71 9.32 1.85 18.78
C GLU A 71 8.13 0.89 18.92
N GLN A 72 7.59 0.39 17.81
CA GLN A 72 6.52 -0.62 17.84
C GLN A 72 6.99 -1.91 18.51
N VAL A 73 8.18 -2.40 18.13
CA VAL A 73 8.81 -3.59 18.76
C VAL A 73 9.07 -3.36 20.24
N LYS A 74 9.53 -2.17 20.64
CA LYS A 74 9.74 -1.80 22.04
C LYS A 74 8.43 -1.84 22.83
N HIS A 75 7.37 -1.23 22.32
CA HIS A 75 6.05 -1.23 22.96
C HIS A 75 5.50 -2.65 23.11
N LEU A 76 5.53 -3.46 22.04
CA LEU A 76 5.07 -4.84 22.07
C LEU A 76 5.87 -5.70 23.07
N THR A 77 7.18 -5.48 23.16
CA THR A 77 8.03 -6.22 24.13
C THR A 77 7.66 -5.88 25.57
N GLN A 78 7.36 -4.60 25.86
CA GLN A 78 6.92 -4.16 27.18
C GLN A 78 5.54 -4.72 27.54
N GLU A 79 4.60 -4.75 26.60
CA GLU A 79 3.28 -5.34 26.83
C GLU A 79 3.38 -6.85 27.08
N LEU A 80 4.18 -7.58 26.28
CA LEU A 80 4.41 -9.00 26.49
C LEU A 80 5.04 -9.31 27.86
N ALA A 81 5.92 -8.44 28.37
CA ALA A 81 6.51 -8.59 29.69
C ALA A 81 5.43 -8.49 30.80
N LYS A 82 4.58 -7.46 30.75
CA LYS A 82 3.48 -7.28 31.70
C LYS A 82 2.49 -8.45 31.66
N LEU A 83 2.10 -8.87 30.45
CA LEU A 83 1.17 -9.98 30.28
C LEU A 83 1.71 -11.29 30.85
N ARG A 84 3.02 -11.54 30.70
CA ARG A 84 3.67 -12.72 31.28
C ARG A 84 3.67 -12.69 32.80
N GLU A 85 3.88 -11.52 33.39
CA GLU A 85 3.84 -11.34 34.85
C GLU A 85 2.43 -11.55 35.41
N GLU A 86 1.42 -10.95 34.77
CA GLU A 86 0.01 -11.17 35.12
C GLU A 86 -0.39 -12.64 35.01
N VAL A 87 0.00 -13.32 33.93
CA VAL A 87 -0.25 -14.76 33.75
C VAL A 87 0.44 -15.58 34.84
N ALA A 88 1.66 -15.21 35.25
CA ALA A 88 2.37 -15.91 36.32
C ALA A 88 1.66 -15.75 37.67
N LEU A 89 1.19 -14.54 37.99
CA LEU A 89 0.42 -14.26 39.20
C LEU A 89 -0.92 -15.02 39.20
N LEU A 90 -1.65 -14.98 38.09
CA LEU A 90 -2.92 -15.69 37.94
C LEU A 90 -2.73 -17.20 38.09
N LYS A 91 -1.70 -17.78 37.47
CA LYS A 91 -1.37 -19.20 37.63
C LYS A 91 -1.07 -19.59 39.07
N ARG A 92 -0.32 -18.76 39.81
CA ARG A 92 -0.06 -18.99 41.25
C ARG A 92 -1.35 -18.95 42.06
N SER A 93 -2.19 -17.94 41.82
CA SER A 93 -3.47 -17.80 42.52
C SER A 93 -4.47 -18.93 42.25
N LEU A 94 -4.38 -19.57 41.08
CA LEU A 94 -5.18 -20.76 40.75
C LEU A 94 -4.64 -22.00 41.48
N LEU A 95 -3.31 -22.19 41.48
CA LEU A 95 -2.66 -23.29 42.20
C LEU A 95 -2.91 -23.25 43.72
N GLU A 96 -2.99 -22.06 44.31
CA GLU A 96 -3.29 -21.87 45.73
C GLU A 96 -4.78 -22.06 46.08
N LYS A 97 -5.68 -21.97 45.10
CA LYS A 97 -7.13 -22.22 45.29
C LYS A 97 -7.53 -23.69 45.17
N ASP A 98 -6.66 -24.50 44.56
CA ASP A 98 -6.88 -25.94 44.37
C ASP A 98 -6.24 -26.81 45.49
N GLN A 99 -5.67 -26.19 46.54
CA GLN A 99 -5.18 -26.84 47.78
C GLN A 99 -6.16 -26.62 48.94
#